data_AF-A0A943SKS0-F1
#
_entry.id   AF-A0A943SKS0-F1
#
_cell.length_a   1.000
_cell.length_b   1.000
_cell.length_c   1.000
_cell.angle_alpha   90.00
_cell.angle_beta   90.00
_cell.angle_gamma   90.00
#
_symmetry.space_group_name_H-M   'P 1'
#
loop_
_entity.id
_entity.type
_entity.pdbx_description
1 polymer ?
#
loop_
_entity_poly.entity_id
_entity_poly.type
_entity_poly.pdbx_seq_one_letter_code
_entity_poly.pdbx_strand_id
1 'polypeptide(L)'
;MTIAEKLEILTDAAKYDVACTSSGVDRGGQKGKIGSATAVGICHTFAADGRCISLLKVLLSNACAYDCAYCQNRRSNDIRRASFTPKELADLTIGFYRRNYIEGLFLSSGVLKNPDYTTELMIEALRILREEYGFLGYIHAKA
;
A
#
# COMPACT_ATOMS: atom_id res chain seq x y z
N MET A 1 4.11 -13.52 -10.14
CA MET A 1 3.44 -13.22 -8.85
C MET A 1 2.07 -12.66 -9.13
N THR A 2 1.06 -13.15 -8.42
CA THR A 2 -0.30 -12.62 -8.46
C THR A 2 -0.39 -11.29 -7.71
N ILE A 3 -1.47 -10.52 -7.92
CA ILE A 3 -1.72 -9.26 -7.18
C ILE A 3 -1.82 -9.52 -5.67
N ALA A 4 -2.43 -10.62 -5.24
CA ALA A 4 -2.54 -10.97 -3.83
C ALA A 4 -1.17 -11.26 -3.19
N GLU A 5 -0.30 -12.01 -3.88
CA GLU A 5 1.06 -12.28 -3.40
C GLU A 5 1.92 -11.01 -3.32
N LYS A 6 1.79 -10.10 -4.30
CA LYS A 6 2.46 -8.80 -4.27
C LYS A 6 1.97 -7.97 -3.09
N LEU A 7 0.65 -7.95 -2.86
CA LEU A 7 0.03 -7.21 -1.77
C LEU A 7 0.53 -7.69 -0.41
N GLU A 8 0.56 -9.00 -0.19
CA GLU A 8 1.08 -9.60 1.05
C GLU A 8 2.52 -9.14 1.33
N ILE A 9 3.42 -9.29 0.34
CA ILE A 9 4.83 -8.92 0.49
C ILE A 9 5.00 -7.42 0.72
N LEU A 10 4.30 -6.59 -0.04
CA LEU A 10 4.51 -5.15 -0.05
C LEU A 10 3.85 -4.43 1.12
N THR A 11 2.82 -5.03 1.73
CA THR A 11 2.20 -4.51 2.95
C THR A 11 2.99 -4.93 4.19
N ASP A 12 3.52 -6.16 4.24
CA ASP A 12 4.45 -6.56 5.30
C ASP A 12 5.72 -5.71 5.28
N ALA A 13 6.29 -5.46 4.09
CA ALA A 13 7.45 -4.58 3.94
C ALA A 13 7.16 -3.13 4.36
N ALA A 14 5.90 -2.67 4.25
CA ALA A 14 5.46 -1.35 4.67
C ALA A 14 5.26 -1.21 6.20
N LYS A 15 5.30 -2.30 6.98
CA LYS A 15 5.04 -2.24 8.43
C LYS A 15 6.01 -1.33 9.20
N TYR A 16 7.21 -1.13 8.65
CA TYR A 16 8.25 -0.29 9.23
C TYR A 16 8.10 1.20 8.89
N ASP A 17 7.20 1.58 7.98
CA ASP A 17 6.84 2.99 7.82
C ASP A 17 6.07 3.45 9.06
N VAL A 18 6.48 4.57 9.66
CA VAL A 18 5.92 5.10 10.91
C VAL A 18 4.50 5.63 10.65
N ALA A 19 3.53 4.73 10.68
CA ALA A 19 2.11 5.05 10.68
C ALA A 19 1.31 3.80 11.07
N CYS A 20 0.59 3.91 12.19
CA CYS A 20 -0.65 3.19 12.52
C CYS A 20 -0.60 1.85 13.27
N THR A 21 -1.61 1.66 14.13
CA THR A 21 -2.05 0.39 14.73
C THR A 21 -2.79 -0.44 13.68
N SER A 22 -2.28 -1.63 13.37
CA SER A 22 -3.02 -2.64 12.60
C SER A 22 -3.94 -3.44 13.54
N SER A 23 -5.19 -3.69 13.15
CA SER A 23 -6.12 -4.51 13.95
C SER A 23 -5.79 -6.01 13.93
N GLY A 24 -5.04 -6.48 12.92
CA GLY A 24 -4.60 -7.89 12.79
C GLY A 24 -5.74 -8.89 12.53
N VAL A 25 -6.97 -8.42 12.27
CA VAL A 25 -8.15 -9.29 12.12
C VAL A 25 -8.22 -9.81 10.68
N ASP A 26 -8.02 -11.12 10.50
CA ASP A 26 -8.26 -11.83 9.25
C ASP A 26 -9.39 -12.85 9.44
N ARG A 27 -10.50 -12.67 8.70
CA ARG A 27 -11.71 -13.50 8.82
C ARG A 27 -12.36 -13.67 7.46
N GLY A 28 -12.25 -14.87 6.89
CA GLY A 28 -12.97 -15.22 5.67
C GLY A 28 -14.50 -15.15 5.83
N GLY A 29 -15.19 -14.89 4.72
CA GLY A 29 -16.65 -14.96 4.68
C GLY A 29 -17.14 -16.39 4.91
N GLN A 30 -18.16 -16.56 5.76
CA GLN A 30 -18.79 -17.86 6.02
C GLN A 30 -20.13 -17.93 5.28
N LYS A 31 -20.42 -19.06 4.61
CA LYS A 31 -21.68 -19.28 3.91
C LYS A 31 -22.86 -19.10 4.87
N GLY A 32 -23.80 -18.20 4.55
CA GLY A 32 -24.95 -17.88 5.41
C GLY A 32 -24.69 -16.86 6.52
N LYS A 33 -23.48 -16.27 6.62
CA LYS A 33 -23.17 -15.19 7.56
C LYS A 33 -22.65 -13.95 6.84
N ILE A 34 -22.86 -12.78 7.43
CA ILE A 34 -22.46 -11.50 6.88
C ILE A 34 -21.06 -11.12 7.37
N GLY A 35 -20.25 -10.63 6.43
CA GLY A 35 -18.97 -9.98 6.68
C GLY A 35 -17.75 -10.89 6.60
N SER A 36 -16.66 -10.30 6.11
CA SER A 36 -15.28 -10.80 6.12
C SER A 36 -14.36 -9.66 6.55
N ALA A 37 -13.19 -9.99 7.09
CA ALA A 37 -12.14 -9.04 7.43
C ALA A 37 -10.82 -9.49 6.79
N THR A 38 -9.98 -8.56 6.39
CA THR A 38 -8.66 -8.85 5.82
C THR A 38 -7.63 -8.02 6.58
N ALA A 39 -6.63 -8.69 7.15
CA ALA A 39 -5.59 -8.04 7.94
C ALA A 39 -4.51 -7.35 7.09
N VAL A 40 -4.48 -7.61 5.78
CA VAL A 40 -3.37 -7.24 4.91
C VAL A 40 -3.54 -5.82 4.37
N GLY A 41 -2.59 -4.95 4.68
CA GLY A 41 -2.44 -3.63 4.06
C GLY A 41 -3.39 -2.54 4.53
N ILE A 42 -4.38 -2.83 5.39
CA ILE A 42 -5.25 -1.78 5.93
C ILE A 42 -4.73 -1.33 7.29
N CYS A 43 -4.53 -0.02 7.44
CA CYS A 43 -4.12 0.59 8.70
C CYS A 43 -5.06 1.74 9.09
N HIS A 44 -5.18 2.00 10.39
CA HIS A 44 -6.04 3.05 10.93
C HIS A 44 -5.23 4.28 11.34
N THR A 45 -5.59 5.45 10.83
CA THR A 45 -4.99 6.74 11.22
C THR A 45 -6.06 7.73 11.65
N PHE A 46 -5.66 8.85 12.24
CA PHE A 46 -6.57 9.92 12.64
C PHE A 46 -6.47 11.07 11.65
N ALA A 47 -7.62 11.46 11.09
CA ALA A 47 -7.76 12.69 10.32
C ALA A 47 -7.63 13.92 11.24
N ALA A 48 -7.43 15.09 10.64
CA ALA A 48 -7.26 16.36 11.38
C ALA A 48 -8.49 16.73 12.25
N ASP A 49 -9.66 16.20 11.93
CA ASP A 49 -10.91 16.36 12.69
C ASP A 49 -11.08 15.32 13.81
N GLY A 50 -10.07 14.48 14.06
CA GLY A 50 -10.08 13.43 15.09
C GLY A 50 -10.80 12.15 14.68
N ARG A 51 -11.34 12.04 13.46
CA ARG A 51 -11.95 10.79 12.99
C ARG A 51 -10.89 9.73 12.70
N CYS A 52 -11.12 8.52 13.17
CA CYS A 52 -10.35 7.35 12.75
C CYS A 52 -10.74 6.99 11.31
N ILE A 53 -9.76 6.96 10.41
CA ILE A 53 -9.92 6.59 9.02
C ILE A 53 -9.09 5.37 8.66
N SER A 54 -9.54 4.63 7.65
CA SER A 54 -8.88 3.44 7.12
C SER A 54 -8.06 3.77 5.87
N LEU A 55 -6.79 3.38 5.83
CA LEU A 55 -5.91 3.59 4.67
C LEU A 55 -5.36 2.27 4.15
N LEU A 56 -5.25 2.14 2.82
CA LEU A 56 -4.38 1.13 2.22
C LEU A 56 -2.94 1.59 2.35
N LYS A 57 -2.15 0.95 3.20
CA LYS A 57 -0.72 1.20 3.38
C LYS A 57 0.10 0.14 2.67
N VAL A 58 0.81 0.54 1.64
CA VAL A 58 1.52 -0.40 0.75
C VAL A 58 2.74 0.25 0.10
N LEU A 59 3.76 -0.55 -0.16
CA LEU A 59 4.87 -0.14 -1.01
C LEU A 59 4.55 -0.33 -2.50
N LEU A 60 4.97 0.61 -3.35
CA LEU A 60 5.05 0.37 -4.79
C LEU A 60 6.04 -0.78 -5.07
N SER A 61 7.18 -0.79 -4.38
CA SER A 61 8.20 -1.82 -4.48
C SER A 61 8.96 -1.96 -3.15
N ASN A 62 9.41 -3.17 -2.80
CA ASN A 62 10.38 -3.38 -1.71
C ASN A 62 11.80 -3.66 -2.24
N ALA A 63 12.01 -3.58 -3.56
CA ALA A 63 13.34 -3.56 -4.14
C ALA A 63 13.96 -2.17 -3.99
N CYS A 64 15.22 -2.13 -3.58
CA CYS A 64 15.93 -0.89 -3.30
C CYS A 64 17.36 -0.96 -3.83
N ALA A 65 17.83 0.12 -4.46
CA ALA A 65 19.20 0.29 -4.94
C ALA A 65 20.19 0.62 -3.81
N TYR A 66 19.68 1.05 -2.65
CA TYR A 66 20.46 1.47 -1.49
C TYR A 66 20.65 0.34 -0.47
N ASP A 67 21.71 0.47 0.33
CA ASP A 67 22.10 -0.52 1.35
C ASP A 67 22.08 0.06 2.77
N CYS A 68 21.00 0.76 3.13
CA CYS A 68 20.88 1.41 4.43
C CYS A 68 20.95 0.39 5.57
N ALA A 69 21.86 0.60 6.53
CA ALA A 69 22.14 -0.36 7.61
C ALA A 69 20.92 -0.71 8.49
N TYR A 70 19.96 0.21 8.59
CA TYR A 70 18.75 0.06 9.39
C TYR A 70 17.53 -0.47 8.61
N CYS A 71 17.62 -0.57 7.27
CA CYS A 71 16.46 -0.84 6.43
C CYS A 71 16.34 -2.32 6.10
N GLN A 72 15.20 -2.93 6.40
CA GLN A 72 14.95 -4.34 6.03
C GLN A 72 14.91 -4.57 4.51
N ASN A 73 14.56 -3.54 3.74
CA ASN A 73 14.48 -3.60 2.29
C ASN A 73 15.83 -3.32 1.58
N ARG A 74 16.92 -3.13 2.36
CA ARG A 74 18.26 -2.84 1.83
C ARG A 74 18.67 -3.87 0.76
N ARG A 75 19.45 -3.44 -0.22
CA ARG A 75 19.76 -4.26 -1.41
C ARG A 75 20.44 -5.59 -1.07
N SER A 76 21.26 -5.62 -0.01
CA SER A 76 22.02 -6.81 0.38
C SER A 76 21.21 -7.85 1.15
N ASN A 77 19.99 -7.53 1.59
CA ASN A 77 19.12 -8.50 2.25
C ASN A 77 18.51 -9.46 1.22
N ASP A 78 18.61 -10.76 1.50
CA ASP A 78 17.94 -11.81 0.74
C ASP A 78 16.51 -11.99 1.24
N ILE A 79 15.59 -11.26 0.61
CA ILE A 79 14.16 -11.26 0.91
C ILE A 79 13.37 -11.39 -0.40
N ARG A 80 12.12 -11.87 -0.31
CA ARG A 80 11.23 -11.89 -1.47
C ARG A 80 10.96 -10.46 -1.93
N ARG A 81 11.26 -10.16 -3.19
CA ARG A 81 11.05 -8.82 -3.78
C ARG A 81 9.84 -8.81 -4.71
N ALA A 82 9.07 -7.74 -4.63
CA ALA A 82 7.89 -7.50 -5.43
C ALA A 82 7.83 -6.03 -5.85
N SER A 83 7.13 -5.77 -6.94
CA SER A 83 6.81 -4.43 -7.40
C SER A 83 5.45 -4.44 -8.09
N PHE A 84 4.64 -3.43 -7.81
CA PHE A 84 3.46 -3.12 -8.60
C PHE A 84 3.83 -2.26 -9.80
N THR A 85 3.11 -2.43 -10.90
CA THR A 85 3.01 -1.37 -11.90
C THR A 85 2.10 -0.25 -11.37
N PRO A 86 2.22 0.98 -11.88
CA PRO A 86 1.31 2.07 -11.50
C PRO A 86 -0.17 1.71 -11.65
N LYS A 87 -0.51 1.01 -12.74
CA LYS A 87 -1.89 0.57 -13.03
C LYS A 87 -2.35 -0.50 -12.03
N GLU A 88 -1.53 -1.50 -11.72
CA GLU A 88 -1.89 -2.54 -10.74
C GLU A 88 -2.20 -1.93 -9.37
N LEU A 89 -1.39 -0.96 -8.92
CA LEU A 89 -1.59 -0.28 -7.65
C LEU A 89 -2.86 0.59 -7.66
N ALA A 90 -3.10 1.32 -8.74
CA ALA A 90 -4.30 2.14 -8.89
C ALA A 90 -5.58 1.28 -8.91
N ASP A 91 -5.57 0.18 -9.67
CA ASP A 91 -6.67 -0.78 -9.78
C ASP A 91 -6.99 -1.43 -8.42
N LEU A 92 -5.95 -1.79 -7.69
CA LEU A 92 -6.09 -2.31 -6.33
C LEU A 92 -6.74 -1.27 -5.43
N THR A 93 -6.19 -0.06 -5.39
CA THR A 93 -6.63 1.02 -4.50
C THR A 93 -8.11 1.38 -4.76
N ILE A 94 -8.49 1.58 -6.03
CA ILE A 94 -9.89 1.88 -6.36
C ILE A 94 -10.82 0.69 -6.05
N GLY A 95 -10.30 -0.54 -6.14
CA GLY A 95 -11.02 -1.75 -5.74
C GLY A 95 -11.38 -1.77 -4.25
N PHE A 96 -10.44 -1.40 -3.36
CA PHE A 96 -10.71 -1.26 -1.93
C PHE A 96 -11.64 -0.09 -1.63
N TYR A 97 -11.44 1.04 -2.30
CA TYR A 97 -12.24 2.25 -2.11
C TYR A 97 -13.72 2.03 -2.49
N ARG A 98 -14.00 1.44 -3.66
CA ARG A 98 -15.37 1.14 -4.11
C ARG A 98 -16.12 0.17 -3.21
N ARG A 99 -15.41 -0.63 -2.42
CA ARG A 99 -15.97 -1.58 -1.44
C ARG A 99 -16.10 -0.98 -0.04
N ASN A 100 -15.78 0.31 0.12
CA ASN A 100 -15.74 1.02 1.40
C ASN A 100 -14.80 0.38 2.44
N TYR A 101 -13.71 -0.25 1.98
CA TYR A 101 -12.70 -0.85 2.88
C TYR A 101 -11.63 0.15 3.31
N ILE A 102 -11.44 1.21 2.52
CA ILE A 102 -10.48 2.28 2.78
C ILE A 102 -11.11 3.63 2.44
N GLU A 103 -10.63 4.68 3.09
CA GLU A 103 -10.92 6.08 2.81
C GLU A 103 -9.73 6.80 2.15
N GLY A 104 -8.58 6.11 2.04
CA GLY A 104 -7.38 6.69 1.47
C GLY A 104 -6.25 5.69 1.19
N LEU A 105 -5.17 6.20 0.62
CA LEU A 105 -3.95 5.48 0.28
C LEU A 105 -2.76 6.09 1.03
N PHE A 106 -1.94 5.25 1.66
CA PHE A 106 -0.60 5.57 2.12
C PHE A 106 0.39 4.82 1.23
N LEU A 107 0.99 5.54 0.28
CA LEU A 107 1.92 5.01 -0.70
C LEU A 107 3.36 5.40 -0.32
N SER A 108 4.23 4.40 -0.28
CA SER A 108 5.67 4.54 -0.10
C SER A 108 6.38 3.61 -1.08
N SER A 109 7.71 3.62 -1.14
CA SER A 109 8.47 2.70 -2.00
C SER A 109 9.91 2.53 -1.56
N GLY A 110 10.50 1.37 -1.85
CA GLY A 110 11.94 1.24 -2.05
C GLY A 110 12.37 1.86 -3.37
N VAL A 111 13.67 2.15 -3.51
CA VAL A 111 14.21 2.84 -4.69
C VAL A 111 14.61 1.83 -5.77
N LEU A 112 13.72 1.49 -6.70
CA LEU A 112 13.89 0.35 -7.63
C LEU A 112 15.11 0.51 -8.56
N LYS A 113 15.41 1.74 -8.99
CA LYS A 113 16.52 2.07 -9.89
C LYS A 113 17.26 3.30 -9.40
N ASN A 114 16.54 4.40 -9.29
CA ASN A 114 16.98 5.66 -8.71
C ASN A 114 15.74 6.41 -8.17
N PRO A 115 15.91 7.49 -7.39
CA PRO A 115 14.81 8.23 -6.79
C PRO A 115 13.83 8.78 -7.83
N ASP A 116 14.32 9.37 -8.92
CA ASP A 116 13.49 10.00 -9.96
C ASP A 116 12.55 8.98 -10.60
N TYR A 117 13.10 7.85 -11.07
CA TYR A 117 12.32 6.77 -11.69
C TYR A 117 11.26 6.21 -10.74
N THR A 118 11.60 6.06 -9.45
CA THR A 118 10.64 5.55 -8.46
C THR A 118 9.51 6.57 -8.23
N THR A 119 9.87 7.85 -8.14
CA THR A 119 8.91 8.94 -7.96
C THR A 119 7.99 9.10 -9.17
N GLU A 120 8.52 8.98 -10.38
CA GLU A 120 7.73 8.98 -11.63
C GLU A 120 6.67 7.87 -11.64
N LEU A 121 7.04 6.65 -11.23
CA LEU A 121 6.09 5.54 -11.13
C LEU A 121 5.01 5.79 -10.07
N MET A 122 5.38 6.37 -8.92
CA MET A 122 4.40 6.75 -7.90
C MET A 122 3.44 7.82 -8.43
N ILE A 123 3.97 8.88 -9.06
CA ILE A 123 3.16 9.96 -9.66
C ILE A 123 2.20 9.39 -10.70
N GLU A 124 2.65 8.47 -11.55
CA GLU A 124 1.79 7.83 -12.55
C GLU A 124 0.63 7.07 -11.91
N ALA A 125 0.86 6.36 -10.78
CA ALA A 125 -0.21 5.68 -10.05
C ALA A 125 -1.23 6.69 -9.49
N LEU A 126 -0.74 7.82 -8.95
CA LEU A 126 -1.59 8.89 -8.44
C LEU A 126 -2.37 9.60 -9.55
N ARG A 127 -1.76 9.80 -10.71
CA ARG A 127 -2.39 10.36 -11.91
C ARG A 127 -3.56 9.47 -12.36
N ILE A 128 -3.33 8.16 -12.51
CA ILE A 128 -4.40 7.20 -12.84
C ILE A 128 -5.54 7.28 -11.81
N LEU A 129 -5.22 7.31 -10.51
CA LEU A 129 -6.22 7.41 -9.46
C LEU A 129 -7.06 8.70 -9.56
N ARG A 130 -6.41 9.85 -9.72
CA ARG A 130 -7.10 11.15 -9.73
C ARG A 130 -7.82 11.43 -11.03
N GLU A 131 -7.18 11.20 -12.17
CA GLU A 131 -7.66 11.63 -13.49
C GLU A 131 -8.53 10.57 -14.18
N GLU A 132 -8.16 9.29 -14.09
CA GLU A 132 -8.92 8.22 -14.77
C GLU A 132 -10.04 7.68 -13.89
N TYR A 133 -9.79 7.51 -12.59
CA TYR A 133 -10.74 6.90 -11.66
C TYR A 133 -11.53 7.90 -10.80
N GLY A 134 -11.15 9.18 -10.80
CA GLY A 134 -11.81 10.19 -9.98
C GLY A 134 -11.75 9.87 -8.48
N PHE A 135 -10.68 9.23 -8.02
CA PHE A 135 -10.49 8.89 -6.62
C PHE A 135 -10.45 10.17 -5.79
N LEU A 136 -11.38 10.34 -4.85
CA LEU A 136 -11.48 11.51 -3.98
C LEU A 136 -10.93 11.25 -2.57
N GLY A 137 -10.48 10.03 -2.29
CA GLY A 137 -9.93 9.66 -0.99
C GLY A 137 -8.62 10.40 -0.65
N TYR A 138 -8.24 10.29 0.62
CA TYR A 138 -6.97 10.83 1.12
C TYR A 138 -5.79 10.11 0.46
N ILE A 139 -4.71 10.85 0.14
CA ILE A 139 -3.47 10.27 -0.37
C ILE A 139 -2.32 10.84 0.43
N HIS A 140 -1.56 9.95 1.06
CA HIS A 140 -0.22 10.21 1.56
C HIS A 140 0.77 9.53 0.61
N ALA A 141 1.69 10.30 0.04
CA ALA A 141 2.76 9.79 -0.80
C ALA A 141 4.10 10.15 -0.17
N LYS A 142 4.87 9.14 0.21
CA LYS A 142 6.22 9.28 0.78
C LYS A 142 7.22 8.81 -0.27
N ALA A 143 8.01 9.75 -0.77
CA ALA A 143 9.16 9.49 -1.64
C ALA A 143 10.42 9.20 -0.82
#